data_AF-A0A0F9PWS4-F1
#
_entry.id   AF-A0A0F9PWS4-F1
#
_cell.length_a   1.000
_cell.length_b   1.000
_cell.length_c   1.000
_cell.angle_alpha   90.00
_cell.angle_beta   90.00
_cell.angle_gamma   90.00
#
_symmetry.space_group_name_H-M   'P 1'
#
loop_
_entity.id
_entity.type
_entity.pdbx_description
1 polymer ?
#
loop_
_entity_poly.entity_id
_entity_poly.type
_entity_poly.pdbx_seq_one_letter_code
_entity_poly.pdbx_strand_id
1 'polypeptide(L)'
;MATLDGNNLGNIQNENQNKDSSLFNQPLPGSDSNNSILLDLFGVTRTISIDGIKSGTAAQLNTFIITIETLISGGQAGVTYVSSLSTFANKTVFVNSFNWNYVKGDPSKISYSLQLTEGVAVA
;
A
#
# COMPACT_ATOMS: atom_id res chain seq x y z
N MET A 1 8.23 -9.55 -10.09
CA MET A 1 6.75 -9.45 -9.98
C MET A 1 6.43 -9.00 -8.56
N ALA A 2 5.42 -8.15 -8.38
CA ALA A 2 5.09 -7.64 -7.06
C ALA A 2 4.41 -8.71 -6.20
N THR A 3 4.76 -8.75 -4.92
CA THR A 3 4.21 -9.70 -3.95
C THR A 3 3.88 -9.02 -2.63
N LEU A 4 2.88 -9.57 -1.94
CA LEU A 4 2.55 -9.24 -0.56
C LEU A 4 2.59 -10.51 0.28
N ASP A 5 3.51 -10.57 1.23
CA ASP A 5 3.81 -11.77 2.01
C ASP A 5 4.08 -13.01 1.13
N GLY A 6 4.80 -12.81 0.02
CA GLY A 6 5.04 -13.85 -0.97
C GLY A 6 3.86 -14.14 -1.91
N ASN A 7 2.67 -13.61 -1.65
CA ASN A 7 1.51 -13.77 -2.53
C ASN A 7 1.64 -12.87 -3.76
N ASN A 8 1.59 -13.48 -4.94
CA ASN A 8 1.64 -12.76 -6.21
C ASN A 8 0.39 -11.87 -6.37
N LEU A 9 0.59 -10.57 -6.60
CA LEU A 9 -0.50 -9.61 -6.75
C LEU A 9 -1.18 -9.64 -8.13
N GLY A 10 -0.64 -10.37 -9.10
CA GLY A 10 -1.14 -10.43 -10.47
C GLY A 10 -0.54 -9.32 -11.33
N ASN A 11 -1.34 -8.80 -12.26
CA ASN A 11 -0.91 -7.75 -13.18
C ASN A 11 -1.23 -6.37 -12.58
N ILE A 12 -0.22 -5.72 -12.00
CA ILE A 12 -0.34 -4.36 -11.46
C ILE A 12 -0.54 -3.37 -12.62
N GLN A 13 -1.61 -2.59 -12.55
CA GLN A 13 -1.89 -1.50 -13.48
C GLN A 13 -1.32 -0.18 -12.97
N ASN A 14 -1.34 0.02 -11.65
CA ASN A 14 -0.86 1.23 -11.00
C ASN A 14 -0.19 0.88 -9.67
N GLU A 15 0.97 1.47 -9.41
CA GLU A 15 1.64 1.43 -8.12
C GLU A 15 2.08 2.86 -7.77
N ASN A 16 1.40 3.47 -6.81
CA ASN A 16 1.73 4.80 -6.31
C ASN A 16 2.32 4.67 -4.91
N GLN A 17 3.54 5.17 -4.71
CA GLN A 17 4.18 5.23 -3.41
C GLN A 17 4.39 6.68 -2.97
N ASN A 18 3.61 7.14 -2.00
CA ASN A 18 3.78 8.45 -1.41
C ASN A 18 4.53 8.33 -0.08
N LYS A 19 5.74 8.90 0.01
CA LYS A 19 6.48 9.03 1.29
C LYS A 19 6.50 10.51 1.67
N ASP A 20 5.87 10.82 2.78
CA ASP A 20 5.56 12.19 3.20
C ASP A 20 6.13 12.40 4.61
N SER A 21 6.92 13.46 4.77
CA SER A 21 7.53 13.82 6.06
C SER A 21 6.62 14.66 6.96
N SER A 22 5.46 15.07 6.43
CA SER A 22 4.39 15.80 7.12
C SER A 22 4.92 16.95 7.97
N LEU A 23 5.95 17.63 7.45
CA LEU A 23 6.63 18.72 8.14
C LEU A 23 5.64 19.88 8.31
N PHE A 24 5.46 20.30 9.56
CA PHE A 24 4.72 21.52 9.83
C PHE A 24 5.59 22.71 9.45
N ASN A 25 5.14 23.45 8.44
CA ASN A 25 5.87 24.59 7.90
C ASN A 25 5.23 25.90 8.38
N GLN A 26 5.96 26.66 9.20
CA GLN A 26 5.51 27.94 9.73
C GLN A 26 6.41 29.08 9.22
N PRO A 27 5.92 29.90 8.27
CA PRO A 27 6.60 31.12 7.88
C PRO A 27 6.66 32.11 9.04
N LEU A 28 7.82 32.74 9.24
CA LEU A 28 7.95 33.83 10.21
C LEU A 28 7.27 35.10 9.67
N PRO A 29 6.56 35.88 10.52
CA PRO A 29 5.97 37.14 10.10
C PRO A 29 7.01 38.06 9.46
N GLY A 30 6.71 38.57 8.26
CA GLY A 30 7.59 39.47 7.51
C GLY A 30 8.78 38.79 6.80
N SER A 31 8.84 37.45 6.79
CA SER A 31 9.86 36.69 6.06
C SER A 31 9.29 35.94 4.86
N ASP A 32 10.14 35.68 3.86
CA ASP A 32 9.82 34.85 2.69
C ASP A 32 9.70 33.36 3.09
N SER A 33 8.97 32.55 2.31
CA SER A 33 8.74 31.12 2.56
C SER A 33 10.03 30.30 2.68
N ASN A 34 11.14 30.79 2.10
CA ASN A 34 12.46 30.16 2.17
C ASN A 34 13.08 30.22 3.58
N ASN A 35 12.56 31.05 4.48
CA ASN A 35 13.04 31.22 5.86
C ASN A 35 12.07 30.64 6.91
N SER A 36 11.15 29.78 6.48
CA SER A 36 10.13 29.21 7.37
C SER A 36 10.74 28.19 8.33
N ILE A 37 10.19 28.10 9.54
CA ILE A 37 10.56 27.07 10.51
C ILE A 37 9.83 25.78 10.15
N LEU A 38 10.60 24.68 10.03
CA LEU A 38 10.07 23.34 9.80
C LEU A 38 10.11 22.55 11.09
N LEU A 39 8.96 22.02 11.51
CA LEU A 39 8.85 21.12 12.66
C LEU A 39 8.42 19.72 12.20
N ASP A 40 9.18 18.71 12.61
CA ASP A 40 8.84 17.30 12.41
C ASP A 40 8.15 16.77 13.68
N LEU A 41 6.82 16.75 13.67
CA LEU A 41 6.02 16.36 14.84
C LEU A 41 5.52 14.91 14.78
N PHE A 42 5.41 14.34 13.58
CA PHE A 42 4.73 13.06 13.35
C PHE A 42 5.60 12.05 12.60
N GLY A 43 6.84 12.43 12.25
CA GLY A 43 7.76 11.60 11.52
C GLY A 43 7.34 11.39 10.06
N VAL A 44 8.12 10.57 9.37
CA VAL A 44 7.90 10.28 7.96
C VAL A 44 7.02 9.05 7.80
N THR A 45 5.93 9.19 7.06
CA THR A 45 5.02 8.10 6.74
C THR A 45 5.16 7.70 5.27
N ARG A 46 4.86 6.43 4.94
CA ARG A 46 4.69 6.02 3.56
C ARG A 46 3.36 5.30 3.39
N THR A 47 2.62 5.73 2.38
CA THR A 47 1.42 5.05 1.90
C THR A 47 1.68 4.53 0.49
N ILE A 48 1.28 3.29 0.24
CA ILE A 48 1.41 2.61 -1.04
C ILE A 48 0.00 2.26 -1.51
N SER A 49 -0.37 2.70 -2.71
CA SER A 49 -1.64 2.37 -3.34
C SER A 49 -1.38 1.55 -4.60
N ILE A 50 -2.05 0.41 -4.71
CA ILE A 50 -1.87 -0.55 -5.80
C ILE A 50 -3.21 -0.85 -6.41
N ASP A 51 -3.32 -0.67 -7.73
CA ASP A 51 -4.46 -1.14 -8.52
C ASP A 51 -3.98 -2.23 -9.46
N GLY A 52 -4.73 -3.33 -9.54
CA GLY A 52 -4.31 -4.48 -10.32
C GLY A 52 -5.44 -5.36 -10.82
N ILE A 53 -5.09 -6.27 -11.73
CA ILE A 53 -5.96 -7.31 -12.24
C ILE A 53 -5.36 -8.66 -11.87
N LYS A 54 -6.13 -9.45 -11.12
CA LYS A 54 -5.78 -10.83 -10.81
C LYS A 54 -6.59 -11.76 -11.70
N SER A 55 -5.89 -12.65 -12.40
CA SER A 55 -6.49 -13.68 -13.27
C SER A 55 -6.27 -15.07 -12.70
N GLY A 56 -7.22 -15.98 -12.88
CA GLY A 56 -7.13 -17.37 -12.42
C GLY A 56 -8.47 -18.09 -12.46
N THR A 57 -8.50 -19.33 -11.94
CA THR A 57 -9.75 -20.04 -11.70
C THR A 57 -10.54 -19.39 -10.55
N ALA A 58 -11.85 -19.62 -10.48
CA ALA A 58 -12.67 -19.10 -9.38
C ALA A 58 -12.10 -19.49 -8.00
N ALA A 59 -11.58 -20.72 -7.86
CA ALA A 59 -10.93 -21.17 -6.64
C ALA A 59 -9.66 -20.37 -6.33
N GLN A 60 -8.80 -20.12 -7.33
CA GLN A 60 -7.57 -19.33 -7.15
C GLN A 60 -7.86 -17.87 -6.79
N LEU A 61 -8.88 -17.27 -7.41
CA LEU A 61 -9.32 -15.90 -7.10
C LEU A 61 -9.89 -15.81 -5.69
N ASN A 62 -10.71 -16.79 -5.29
CA ASN A 62 -11.25 -16.85 -3.94
C ASN A 62 -10.14 -17.01 -2.89
N THR A 63 -9.14 -17.87 -3.13
CA THR A 63 -7.97 -17.97 -2.26
C THR A 63 -7.23 -16.64 -2.16
N PHE A 64 -6.99 -15.96 -3.28
CA PHE A 64 -6.34 -14.65 -3.26
C PHE A 64 -7.12 -13.63 -2.41
N ILE A 65 -8.43 -13.53 -2.60
CA ILE A 65 -9.30 -12.62 -1.85
C ILE A 65 -9.20 -12.91 -0.34
N ILE A 66 -9.41 -14.18 0.04
CA ILE A 66 -9.34 -14.60 1.45
C ILE A 66 -7.97 -14.30 2.04
N THR A 67 -6.88 -14.58 1.32
CA THR A 67 -5.53 -14.30 1.81
C THR A 67 -5.36 -12.80 2.12
N ILE A 68 -5.75 -11.89 1.23
CA ILE A 68 -5.62 -10.46 1.49
C ILE A 68 -6.54 -10.01 2.62
N GLU A 69 -7.78 -10.50 2.68
CA GLU A 69 -8.72 -10.18 3.75
C GLU A 69 -8.22 -10.65 5.13
N THR A 70 -7.59 -11.83 5.22
CA THR A 70 -7.03 -12.34 6.48
C THR A 70 -5.88 -11.49 7.01
N LEU A 71 -5.19 -10.74 6.15
CA LEU A 71 -4.17 -9.79 6.59
C LEU A 71 -4.82 -8.61 7.33
N ILE A 72 -6.04 -8.22 6.98
CA ILE A 72 -6.76 -7.09 7.60
C ILE A 72 -7.47 -7.59 8.86
N SER A 73 -6.84 -7.41 10.02
CA SER A 73 -7.42 -7.78 11.30
C SER A 73 -7.10 -6.75 12.39
N GLY A 74 -7.85 -6.78 13.50
CA GLY A 74 -7.62 -5.85 14.63
C GLY A 74 -6.26 -6.03 15.33
N GLY A 75 -5.57 -7.15 15.11
CA GLY A 75 -4.22 -7.45 15.59
C GLY A 75 -3.26 -7.74 14.44
N GLN A 76 -3.34 -6.96 13.36
CA GLN A 76 -2.56 -7.19 12.15
C GLN A 76 -1.06 -7.21 12.44
N ALA A 77 -0.37 -8.20 11.87
CA ALA A 77 1.09 -8.23 11.82
C ALA A 77 1.59 -7.54 10.54
N GLY A 78 2.76 -6.91 10.63
CA GLY A 78 3.41 -6.31 9.45
C GLY A 78 3.83 -7.40 8.47
N VAL A 79 3.43 -7.25 7.20
CA VAL A 79 3.78 -8.18 6.12
C VAL A 79 4.81 -7.57 5.17
N THR A 80 5.53 -8.42 4.45
CA THR A 80 6.54 -7.94 3.50
C THR A 80 5.91 -7.61 2.15
N TYR A 81 5.97 -6.36 1.73
CA TYR A 81 5.67 -5.93 0.37
C TYR A 81 6.94 -5.86 -0.48
N VAL A 82 6.88 -6.44 -1.68
CA VAL A 82 7.93 -6.38 -2.70
C VAL A 82 7.35 -5.76 -3.96
N SER A 83 7.91 -4.62 -4.39
CA SER A 83 7.52 -3.94 -5.63
C SER A 83 8.08 -4.68 -6.85
N SER A 84 7.36 -4.63 -7.98
CA SER A 84 7.92 -5.05 -9.27
C SER A 84 8.77 -3.98 -9.96
N LEU A 85 8.63 -2.72 -9.57
CA LEU A 85 9.23 -1.58 -10.27
C LEU A 85 10.40 -0.96 -9.51
N SER A 86 10.36 -1.01 -8.18
CA SER A 86 11.40 -0.42 -7.34
C SER A 86 12.37 -1.49 -6.82
N THR A 87 13.67 -1.24 -6.97
CA THR A 87 14.74 -2.00 -6.29
C THR A 87 14.94 -1.57 -4.84
N PHE A 88 14.17 -0.58 -4.37
CA PHE A 88 14.20 -0.16 -2.98
C PHE A 88 13.79 -1.33 -2.09
N ALA A 89 14.48 -1.49 -0.96
CA ALA A 89 14.35 -2.65 -0.09
C ALA A 89 12.89 -3.00 0.23
N ASN A 90 12.62 -4.30 0.36
CA ASN A 90 11.36 -4.85 0.82
C ASN A 90 10.81 -4.08 2.02
N LYS A 91 9.50 -3.81 2.01
CA LYS A 91 8.86 -2.95 3.01
C LYS A 91 8.01 -3.78 3.93
N THR A 92 8.16 -3.58 5.24
CA THR A 92 7.15 -4.03 6.20
C THR A 92 5.97 -3.08 6.15
N VAL A 93 4.80 -3.62 5.80
CA VAL A 93 3.58 -2.85 5.59
C VAL A 93 2.39 -3.48 6.30
N PHE A 94 1.39 -2.65 6.53
CA PHE A 94 0.07 -3.01 7.04
C PHE A 94 -0.95 -2.72 5.96
N VAL A 95 -1.98 -3.56 5.85
CA VAL A 95 -3.04 -3.41 4.86
C VAL A 95 -4.14 -2.52 5.45
N ASN A 96 -4.29 -1.32 4.90
CA ASN A 96 -5.31 -0.37 5.33
C ASN A 96 -6.68 -0.70 4.75
N SER A 97 -6.72 -1.03 3.47
CA SER A 97 -7.98 -1.33 2.78
C SER A 97 -7.74 -2.21 1.56
N PHE A 98 -8.70 -3.10 1.30
CA PHE A 98 -8.75 -3.93 0.10
C PHE A 98 -10.16 -3.86 -0.49
N ASN A 99 -10.25 -3.51 -1.77
CA ASN A 99 -11.48 -3.50 -2.53
C ASN A 99 -11.28 -4.34 -3.79
N TRP A 100 -12.25 -5.16 -4.16
CA TRP A 100 -12.20 -5.95 -5.38
C TRP A 100 -13.56 -6.02 -6.04
N ASN A 101 -13.56 -6.15 -7.36
CA ASN A 101 -14.74 -6.31 -8.18
C ASN A 101 -14.46 -7.32 -9.30
N TYR A 102 -15.49 -8.07 -9.70
CA TYR A 102 -15.38 -8.88 -10.92
C TYR A 102 -15.21 -7.99 -12.14
N VAL A 103 -14.32 -8.40 -13.05
CA VAL A 103 -14.24 -7.77 -14.36
C VAL A 103 -15.47 -8.22 -15.15
N LYS A 104 -16.38 -7.27 -15.45
CA LYS A 104 -17.65 -7.56 -16.10
C LYS A 104 -17.43 -8.38 -17.38
N GLY A 105 -18.04 -9.58 -17.42
CA GLY A 105 -17.96 -10.49 -18.56
C GLY A 105 -16.81 -11.51 -18.52
N ASP A 106 -15.94 -11.48 -17.50
CA ASP A 106 -14.86 -12.46 -17.33
C ASP A 106 -14.77 -12.95 -15.87
N PRO A 107 -15.38 -14.11 -15.54
CA PRO A 107 -15.33 -14.65 -14.18
C PRO A 107 -13.94 -15.17 -13.79
N SER A 108 -12.99 -15.22 -14.73
CA SER A 108 -11.60 -15.60 -14.46
C SER A 108 -10.73 -14.41 -14.03
N LYS A 109 -11.34 -13.22 -13.84
CA LYS A 109 -10.61 -12.00 -13.47
C LYS A 109 -11.34 -11.17 -12.42
N ILE A 110 -10.56 -10.60 -11.52
CA ILE A 110 -10.98 -9.51 -10.64
C ILE A 110 -10.08 -8.30 -10.83
N SER A 111 -10.67 -7.11 -10.79
CA SER A 111 -9.96 -5.84 -10.59
C SER A 111 -9.95 -5.54 -9.09
N TYR A 112 -8.81 -5.12 -8.55
CA TYR A 112 -8.70 -4.78 -7.13
C TYR A 112 -7.92 -3.49 -6.91
N SER A 113 -8.17 -2.86 -5.76
CA SER A 113 -7.42 -1.74 -5.21
C SER A 113 -6.99 -2.07 -3.78
N LEU A 114 -5.72 -1.82 -3.47
CA LEU A 114 -5.07 -2.17 -2.21
C LEU A 114 -4.31 -0.97 -1.69
N GLN A 115 -4.58 -0.57 -0.45
CA GLN A 115 -3.85 0.49 0.23
C GLN A 115 -3.04 -0.10 1.39
N LEU A 116 -1.76 0.26 1.45
CA LEU A 116 -0.80 -0.21 2.43
C LEU A 116 -0.13 0.97 3.11
N THR A 117 0.19 0.81 4.40
CA THR A 117 1.01 1.77 5.15
C THR A 117 2.28 1.09 5.66
N GLU A 118 3.43 1.72 5.42
CA GLU A 118 4.72 1.28 5.98
C GLU A 118 4.75 1.50 7.49
N GLY A 119 5.20 0.51 8.26
CA GLY A 119 5.26 0.64 9.71
C GLY A 119 5.85 -0.56 10.43
N VAL A 120 5.79 -0.50 11.75
CA VAL A 120 6.16 -1.59 12.69
C VAL A 120 5.02 -1.73 13.70
N ALA A 121 4.63 -2.97 13.99
CA ALA A 121 3.66 -3.24 15.06
C ALA A 121 4.32 -2.90 16.40
N VAL A 122 3.65 -2.06 17.20
CA VAL A 122 4.08 -1.80 18.58
C VAL A 122 3.33 -2.80 19.46
N ALA A 123 4.09 -3.62 20.19
CA ALA A 123 3.57 -4.61 21.13
C ALA A 123 2.97 -3.96 22.38
#